data_AF-A0A118HLL3-F1
#
_entry.id   AF-A0A118HLL3-F1
#
_cell.length_a   1.000
_cell.length_b   1.000
_cell.length_c   1.000
_cell.angle_alpha   90.00
_cell.angle_beta   90.00
_cell.angle_gamma   90.00
#
_symmetry.space_group_name_H-M   'P 1'
#
loop_
_entity.id
_entity.type
_entity.pdbx_description
1 polymer ?
#
loop_
_entity_poly.entity_id
_entity_poly.type
_entity_poly.pdbx_seq_one_letter_code
_entity_poly.pdbx_strand_id
1 'polypeptide(L)'
;MKVTIKGVVHAQQVEQYDAEKLEYVPATKFMVFPYEMTDVSSDYVVVGQQEFTVDVPDNFDPRAGIVANLEREKKALQAECAARITAIDSRIQSLLAIENGATS
;
A
#
# COMPACT_ATOMS: atom_id res chain seq x y z
N MET A 1 9.14 -22.70 15.02
CA MET A 1 8.02 -23.65 14.88
C MET A 1 7.53 -23.75 13.44
N LYS A 2 7.16 -24.96 13.00
CA LYS A 2 6.44 -25.13 11.72
C LYS A 2 4.97 -24.82 11.93
N VAL A 3 4.41 -23.94 11.09
CA VAL A 3 2.99 -23.59 11.11
C VAL A 3 2.38 -24.01 9.78
N THR A 4 1.34 -24.83 9.85
CA THR A 4 0.55 -25.23 8.68
C THR A 4 -0.63 -24.27 8.53
N ILE A 5 -0.70 -23.61 7.39
CA ILE A 5 -1.74 -22.66 7.02
C ILE A 5 -2.65 -23.33 5.99
N LYS A 6 -3.95 -23.31 6.27
CA LYS A 6 -5.00 -23.76 5.36
C LYS A 6 -5.73 -22.54 4.83
N GLY A 7 -6.01 -22.53 3.54
CA GLY A 7 -6.78 -21.47 2.92
C GLY A 7 -7.45 -21.93 1.63
N VAL A 8 -8.41 -21.13 1.19
CA VAL A 8 -9.11 -21.29 -0.07
C VAL A 8 -8.59 -20.23 -1.03
N VAL A 9 -8.11 -20.69 -2.18
CA VAL A 9 -7.66 -19.85 -3.27
C VAL A 9 -8.88 -19.38 -4.04
N HIS A 10 -9.00 -18.08 -4.20
CA HIS A 10 -10.05 -17.42 -4.99
C HIS A 10 -9.44 -16.64 -6.13
N ALA A 11 -10.18 -16.53 -7.23
CA ALA A 11 -9.91 -15.61 -8.32
C ALA A 11 -10.99 -14.54 -8.40
N GLN A 12 -10.60 -13.33 -8.80
CA GLN A 12 -11.48 -12.22 -9.09
C GLN A 12 -10.97 -11.50 -10.34
N GLN A 13 -11.87 -11.06 -11.21
CA GLN A 13 -11.53 -10.12 -12.28
C GLN A 13 -11.44 -8.71 -11.70
N VAL A 14 -10.32 -8.05 -11.94
CA VAL A 14 -10.04 -6.69 -11.47
C VAL A 14 -9.47 -5.87 -12.61
N GLU A 15 -9.48 -4.56 -12.45
CA GLU A 15 -8.66 -3.67 -13.27
C GLU A 15 -7.35 -3.39 -12.50
N GLN A 16 -6.22 -3.63 -13.15
CA GLN A 16 -4.89 -3.39 -12.58
C GLN A 16 -4.14 -2.37 -13.43
N TYR A 17 -3.45 -1.44 -12.78
CA TYR A 17 -2.63 -0.45 -13.46
C TYR A 17 -1.39 -1.11 -14.08
N ASP A 18 -1.22 -0.95 -15.39
CA ASP A 18 -0.05 -1.35 -16.16
C ASP A 18 0.87 -0.12 -16.35
N ALA A 19 2.05 -0.17 -15.72
CA ALA A 19 2.99 0.95 -15.74
C ALA A 19 3.68 1.15 -17.10
N GLU A 20 3.72 0.13 -17.97
CA GLU A 20 4.30 0.24 -19.32
C GLU A 20 3.32 0.91 -20.28
N LYS A 21 2.02 0.60 -20.13
CA LYS A 21 0.94 1.17 -20.95
C LYS A 21 0.31 2.44 -20.38
N LEU A 22 0.61 2.74 -19.12
CA LEU A 22 0.06 3.87 -18.36
C LEU A 22 -1.47 3.86 -18.26
N GLU A 23 -2.10 2.67 -18.28
CA GLU A 23 -3.56 2.50 -18.24
C GLU A 23 -3.98 1.35 -17.31
N TYR A 24 -5.26 1.29 -16.98
CA TYR A 24 -5.84 0.15 -16.26
C TYR A 24 -6.26 -0.93 -17.27
N VAL A 25 -5.80 -2.16 -17.05
CA VAL A 25 -6.12 -3.31 -17.91
C VAL A 25 -6.84 -4.40 -17.11
N PRO A 26 -7.74 -5.17 -17.75
CA PRO A 26 -8.34 -6.34 -17.11
C PRO A 26 -7.28 -7.35 -16.67
N ALA A 27 -7.36 -7.79 -15.43
CA ALA A 27 -6.44 -8.74 -14.84
C ALA A 27 -7.19 -9.72 -13.91
N THR A 28 -6.65 -10.93 -13.78
CA THR A 28 -7.15 -11.90 -12.80
C THR A 28 -6.27 -11.86 -11.56
N LYS A 29 -6.88 -11.50 -10.43
CA LYS A 29 -6.22 -11.46 -9.13
C LYS A 29 -6.51 -12.75 -8.37
N PHE A 30 -5.46 -13.39 -7.85
CA PHE A 30 -5.58 -14.54 -6.96
C PHE A 30 -5.34 -14.13 -5.51
N MET A 31 -6.19 -14.61 -4.61
CA MET A 31 -6.06 -14.36 -3.16
C MET A 31 -6.35 -15.63 -2.39
N VAL A 32 -5.66 -15.80 -1.25
CA VAL A 32 -5.87 -16.92 -0.34
C VAL A 32 -6.51 -16.38 0.92
N PHE A 33 -7.70 -16.89 1.24
CA PHE A 33 -8.44 -16.55 2.46
C PHE A 33 -8.58 -17.79 3.34
N PRO A 34 -8.73 -17.65 4.67
CA PRO A 34 -8.95 -18.79 5.55
C PRO A 34 -10.37 -19.38 5.44
N TYR A 35 -11.26 -18.78 4.65
CA TYR A 35 -12.65 -19.18 4.42
C TYR A 35 -13.07 -18.87 2.98
N GLU A 36 -14.24 -19.37 2.55
CA GLU A 36 -14.80 -19.11 1.22
C GLU A 36 -15.38 -17.69 1.13
N MET A 37 -14.94 -16.94 0.12
CA MET A 37 -15.34 -15.55 -0.11
C MET A 37 -16.64 -15.43 -0.93
N THR A 38 -17.09 -16.50 -1.57
CA THR A 38 -18.30 -16.53 -2.40
C THR A 38 -19.57 -16.22 -1.62
N ASP A 39 -19.60 -16.50 -0.32
CA ASP A 39 -20.72 -16.17 0.57
C ASP A 39 -20.79 -14.67 0.89
N VAL A 40 -19.68 -13.95 0.72
CA VAL A 40 -19.53 -12.54 1.07
C VAL A 40 -19.61 -11.65 -0.17
N SER A 41 -19.13 -12.12 -1.32
CA SER A 41 -19.18 -11.40 -2.59
C SER A 41 -19.25 -12.36 -3.78
N SER A 42 -20.13 -12.02 -4.73
CA SER A 42 -20.29 -12.72 -6.01
C SER A 42 -19.14 -12.51 -6.99
N ASP A 43 -18.22 -11.60 -6.70
CA ASP A 43 -17.09 -11.29 -7.60
C ASP A 43 -15.96 -12.32 -7.48
N TYR A 44 -16.04 -13.19 -6.48
CA TYR A 44 -15.08 -14.26 -6.25
C TYR A 44 -15.53 -15.58 -6.86
N VAL A 45 -14.58 -16.33 -7.38
CA VAL A 45 -14.75 -17.75 -7.71
C VAL A 45 -13.73 -18.57 -6.93
N VAL A 46 -14.19 -19.70 -6.36
CA VAL A 46 -13.31 -20.66 -5.71
C VAL A 46 -12.49 -21.39 -6.78
N VAL A 47 -11.17 -21.30 -6.66
CA VAL A 47 -10.23 -22.04 -7.53
C VAL A 47 -9.88 -23.38 -6.91
N GLY A 48 -9.69 -23.42 -5.59
CA GLY A 48 -9.40 -24.65 -4.86
C GLY A 48 -8.94 -24.40 -3.42
N GLN A 49 -8.79 -25.48 -2.66
CA GLN A 49 -8.21 -25.43 -1.32
C GLN A 49 -6.70 -25.65 -1.39
N GLN A 50 -5.95 -24.91 -0.57
CA GLN A 50 -4.51 -25.01 -0.47
C GLN A 50 -4.09 -25.17 1.00
N GLU A 51 -3.15 -26.07 1.22
CA GLU A 51 -2.43 -26.21 2.48
C GLU A 51 -0.94 -25.99 2.21
N PHE A 52 -0.29 -25.19 3.04
CA PHE A 52 1.14 -24.97 2.98
C PHE A 52 1.73 -24.80 4.36
N THR A 53 2.99 -25.19 4.52
CA THR A 53 3.71 -25.11 5.79
C THR A 53 4.80 -24.06 5.70
N VAL A 54 4.88 -23.20 6.71
CA VAL A 54 5.90 -22.17 6.85
C VAL A 54 6.70 -22.37 8.13
N ASP A 55 7.98 -22.04 8.08
CA ASP A 55 8.83 -21.99 9.27
C ASP A 55 8.71 -20.60 9.91
N VAL A 56 8.07 -20.54 11.09
CA VAL A 56 7.89 -19.33 11.89
C VAL A 56 8.87 -19.38 13.06
N PRO A 57 9.72 -18.36 13.29
CA PRO A 57 10.60 -18.32 14.46
C PRO A 57 9.82 -18.48 15.78
N ASP A 58 10.39 -19.17 16.77
CA ASP A 58 9.68 -19.40 18.06
C ASP A 58 9.46 -18.10 18.85
N ASN A 59 10.29 -17.08 18.59
CA ASN A 59 10.19 -15.74 19.15
C ASN A 59 9.57 -14.74 18.16
N PHE A 60 8.79 -15.22 17.17
CA PHE A 60 8.17 -14.35 16.19
C PHE A 60 7.21 -13.35 16.84
N ASP A 61 7.52 -12.07 16.69
CA ASP A 61 6.69 -10.96 17.13
C ASP A 61 6.32 -10.08 15.90
N PRO A 62 5.06 -10.10 15.46
CA PRO A 62 4.65 -9.31 14.31
C PRO A 62 4.75 -7.80 14.56
N ARG A 63 4.78 -7.35 15.83
CA ARG A 63 4.83 -5.93 16.18
C ARG A 63 6.06 -5.24 15.64
N ALA A 64 7.22 -5.91 15.63
CA ALA A 64 8.45 -5.33 15.09
C ALA A 64 8.32 -4.97 13.60
N GLY A 65 7.73 -5.88 12.80
CA GLY A 65 7.47 -5.62 11.38
C GLY A 65 6.45 -4.51 11.16
N ILE A 66 5.40 -4.47 11.99
CA ILE A 66 4.40 -3.40 11.95
C ILE A 66 5.01 -2.04 12.29
N VAL A 67 5.83 -1.95 13.35
CA VAL A 67 6.54 -0.73 13.73
C VAL A 67 7.45 -0.24 12.60
N ALA A 68 8.23 -1.11 11.99
CA ALA A 68 9.10 -0.73 10.88
C ALA A 68 8.34 -0.18 9.66
N ASN A 69 7.14 -0.72 9.38
CA ASN A 69 6.28 -0.19 8.32
C ASN A 69 5.72 1.20 8.69
N LEU A 70 5.27 1.39 9.93
CA LEU A 70 4.77 2.68 10.42
C LEU A 70 5.87 3.75 10.42
N GLU A 71 7.11 3.39 10.77
CA GLU A 71 8.25 4.31 10.69
C GLU A 71 8.56 4.73 9.25
N ARG A 72 8.43 3.80 8.29
CA ARG A 72 8.59 4.09 6.86
C ARG A 72 7.50 5.06 6.36
N GLU A 73 6.25 4.81 6.74
CA GLU A 73 5.12 5.68 6.42
C GLU A 73 5.31 7.08 7.03
N LYS A 74 5.66 7.15 8.32
CA LYS A 74 5.97 8.40 9.02
C LYS A 74 7.07 9.19 8.29
N LYS A 75 8.15 8.51 7.88
CA LYS A 75 9.26 9.16 7.17
C LYS A 75 8.82 9.70 5.80
N ALA A 76 7.97 8.97 5.07
CA ALA A 76 7.42 9.43 3.80
C ALA A 76 6.56 10.70 3.99
N LEU A 77 5.67 10.70 4.97
CA LEU A 77 4.84 11.87 5.30
C LEU A 77 5.67 13.07 5.74
N GLN A 78 6.70 12.87 6.55
CA GLN A 78 7.62 13.95 6.95
C GLN A 78 8.31 14.59 5.74
N ALA A 79 8.74 13.78 4.76
CA ALA A 79 9.36 14.28 3.54
C ALA A 79 8.36 15.08 2.68
N GLU A 80 7.13 14.56 2.52
CA GLU A 80 6.07 15.26 1.79
C GLU A 80 5.70 16.60 2.46
N CYS A 81 5.52 16.61 3.79
CA CYS A 81 5.22 17.81 4.54
C CYS A 81 6.35 18.84 4.44
N ALA A 82 7.62 18.42 4.58
CA ALA A 82 8.76 19.31 4.44
C ALA A 82 8.80 19.97 3.06
N ALA A 83 8.58 19.19 1.99
CA ALA A 83 8.52 19.73 0.64
C ALA A 83 7.38 20.76 0.47
N ARG A 84 6.20 20.49 1.06
CA ARG A 84 5.07 21.43 1.04
C ARG A 84 5.36 22.71 1.81
N ILE A 85 6.01 22.62 2.97
CA ILE A 85 6.44 23.79 3.75
C ILE A 85 7.40 24.64 2.93
N THR A 86 8.44 24.04 2.33
CA THR A 86 9.39 24.76 1.48
C THR A 86 8.71 25.47 0.30
N ALA A 87 7.72 24.82 -0.34
CA ALA A 87 6.96 25.44 -1.42
C ALA A 87 6.14 26.66 -0.95
N ILE A 88 5.51 26.56 0.23
CA ILE A 88 4.76 27.66 0.85
C ILE A 88 5.72 28.82 1.19
N ASP A 89 6.86 28.53 1.82
CA ASP A 89 7.85 29.53 2.20
C ASP A 89 8.39 30.26 0.96
N SER A 90 8.69 29.52 -0.11
CA SER A 90 9.09 30.11 -1.39
C SER A 90 8.02 31.04 -1.93
N ARG A 91 6.73 30.66 -1.86
CA ARG A 91 5.63 31.51 -2.32
C ARG A 91 5.48 32.78 -1.48
N ILE A 92 5.63 32.66 -0.15
CA ILE A 92 5.59 33.80 0.78
C ILE A 92 6.73 34.78 0.45
N GLN A 93 7.96 34.28 0.31
CA GLN A 93 9.12 35.11 -0.02
C GLN A 93 8.94 35.83 -1.35
N SER A 94 8.43 35.17 -2.38
CA SER A 94 8.13 35.81 -3.66
C SER A 94 7.11 36.95 -3.53
N LEU A 95 6.09 36.80 -2.68
CA LEU A 95 5.08 37.85 -2.46
C LEU A 95 5.67 39.05 -1.71
N LEU A 96 6.46 38.81 -0.66
CA LEU A 96 7.12 39.89 0.11
C LEU A 96 8.19 40.62 -0.71
N ALA A 97 8.87 39.93 -1.64
CA ALA A 97 9.88 40.55 -2.51
C ALA A 97 9.27 41.55 -3.51
N ILE A 98 8.03 41.33 -3.96
CA ILE A 98 7.32 42.24 -4.87
C ILE A 98 7.04 43.59 -4.18
N GLU A 99 6.76 43.60 -2.88
CA GLU A 99 6.50 44.83 -2.12
C GLU A 99 7.74 45.73 -2.02
N ASN A 100 8.95 45.14 -1.92
CA ASN A 100 10.20 45.89 -1.83
C ASN A 100 10.73 46.40 -3.19
N GLY A 101 10.23 45.88 -4.32
CA GLY A 101 10.65 46.26 -5.67
C GLY A 101 9.79 47.35 -6.32
N ALA A 102 8.59 47.62 -5.81
CA ALA A 102 7.64 48.58 -6.38
C ALA A 102 7.82 50.03 -5.86
N THR A 103 8.80 50.28 -5.00
CA THR A 103 9.20 51.63 -4.56
C THR A 103 10.58 51.98 -5.10
N SER A 104 10.65 52.30 -6.39
CA SER A 104 11.75 53.03 -7.04
C SER A 104 11.24 53.71 -8.30
#